data_AF-A0A813IY49-F1
#
_entry.id   AF-A0A813IY49-F1
#
_cell.length_a   1.000
_cell.length_b   1.000
_cell.length_c   1.000
_cell.angle_alpha   90.00
_cell.angle_beta   90.00
_cell.angle_gamma   90.00
#
_symmetry.space_group_name_H-M   'P 1'
#
loop_
_entity.id
_entity.type
_entity.pdbx_description
1 polymer ?
#
loop_
_entity_poly.entity_id
_entity_poly.type
_entity_poly.pdbx_seq_one_letter_code
_entity_poly.pdbx_strand_id
1 'polypeptide(L)'
;DLFTRYSDALEQLDSLKSEKQKVVLERDEISRTLDQERQQSEQVRKELEEAEPAGPAQLTVNDVLISVVFDDAAAPLEVKPWDTNFEDVVTNWLATVQRSDKLKPSLVRYLRHLEETSAAFPVRREAKLLEVHEEFAL
;
A
#
# COMPACT_ATOMS: atom_id res chain seq x y z
N ASP A 1 -21.13 -65.99 12.66
CA ASP A 1 -20.73 -64.83 13.49
C ASP A 1 -19.24 -64.59 13.58
N LEU A 2 -18.42 -65.52 14.07
CA LEU A 2 -16.96 -65.31 14.13
C LEU A 2 -16.31 -65.15 12.75
N PHE A 3 -16.62 -66.03 11.79
CA PHE A 3 -16.08 -65.94 10.43
C PHE A 3 -16.44 -64.65 9.71
N THR A 4 -17.68 -64.18 9.86
CA THR A 4 -18.14 -62.91 9.29
C THR A 4 -17.35 -61.73 9.86
N ARG A 5 -17.16 -61.69 11.19
CA ARG A 5 -16.36 -60.64 11.84
C ARG A 5 -14.89 -60.65 11.43
N TYR A 6 -14.30 -61.83 11.21
CA TYR A 6 -12.92 -61.93 10.71
C TYR A 6 -12.81 -61.47 9.24
N SER A 7 -13.81 -61.77 8.41
CA SER A 7 -13.87 -61.29 7.02
C SER A 7 -13.98 -59.76 6.98
N ASP A 8 -14.90 -59.18 7.75
CA ASP A 8 -15.09 -57.73 7.82
C ASP A 8 -13.83 -57.02 8.33
N ALA A 9 -13.14 -57.60 9.32
CA ALA A 9 -11.88 -57.05 9.84
C ALA A 9 -10.75 -57.10 8.81
N LEU A 10 -10.68 -58.14 7.96
CA LEU A 10 -9.71 -58.24 6.89
C LEU A 10 -9.96 -57.19 5.80
N GLU A 11 -11.22 -57.00 5.40
CA GLU A 11 -11.61 -55.97 4.43
C GLU A 11 -11.28 -54.56 4.93
N GLN A 12 -11.53 -54.28 6.22
CA GLN A 12 -11.15 -53.01 6.85
C GLN A 12 -9.63 -52.81 6.86
N LEU A 13 -8.86 -53.87 7.13
CA LEU A 13 -7.39 -53.81 7.16
C LEU A 13 -6.83 -53.51 5.76
N ASP A 14 -7.37 -54.14 4.73
CA ASP A 14 -6.98 -53.87 3.35
C ASP A 14 -7.37 -52.45 2.91
N SER A 15 -8.55 -51.97 3.30
CA SER A 15 -8.97 -50.58 3.07
C SER A 15 -8.01 -49.58 3.74
N LEU A 16 -7.71 -49.78 5.02
CA LEU A 16 -6.78 -48.91 5.77
C LEU A 16 -5.36 -48.95 5.20
N LYS A 17 -4.91 -50.11 4.69
CA LYS A 17 -3.60 -50.23 4.06
C LYS A 17 -3.54 -49.45 2.74
N SER A 18 -4.60 -49.49 1.94
CA SER A 18 -4.72 -48.70 0.72
C SER A 18 -4.72 -47.19 1.02
N GLU A 19 -5.50 -46.77 2.02
CA GLU A 19 -5.59 -45.38 2.44
C GLU A 19 -4.25 -44.87 2.99
N LYS A 20 -3.57 -45.66 3.84
CA LYS A 20 -2.21 -45.34 4.31
C LYS A 20 -1.24 -45.15 3.15
N GLN A 21 -1.31 -46.00 2.13
CA GLN A 21 -0.42 -45.88 0.97
C GLN A 21 -0.70 -44.60 0.19
N LYS A 22 -1.98 -44.22 0.04
CA LYS A 22 -2.38 -42.95 -0.60
C LYS A 22 -1.84 -41.74 0.18
N VAL A 23 -2.02 -41.71 1.49
CA VAL A 23 -1.53 -40.62 2.35
C VAL A 23 -0.01 -40.50 2.30
N VAL A 24 0.73 -41.62 2.21
CA VAL A 24 2.19 -41.59 2.07
C VAL A 24 2.60 -40.93 0.76
N LEU A 25 1.93 -41.24 -0.34
CA LEU A 25 2.20 -40.63 -1.65
C LEU A 25 1.92 -39.12 -1.63
N GLU A 26 0.78 -38.70 -1.08
CA GLU A 26 0.42 -37.29 -0.94
C GLU A 26 1.43 -36.53 -0.07
N ARG A 27 1.88 -37.13 1.04
CA ARG A 27 2.90 -36.54 1.92
C ARG A 27 4.25 -36.38 1.21
N ASP A 28 4.66 -37.37 0.42
CA ASP A 28 5.90 -37.31 -0.35
C ASP A 28 5.81 -36.24 -1.46
N GLU A 29 4.66 -36.08 -2.10
CA GLU A 29 4.41 -35.03 -3.10
C GLU A 29 4.48 -33.63 -2.48
N ILE A 30 3.77 -33.40 -1.37
CA ILE A 30 3.79 -32.12 -0.65
C ILE A 30 5.19 -31.78 -0.13
N SER A 31 5.94 -32.79 0.33
CA SER A 31 7.31 -32.58 0.80
C SER A 31 8.22 -32.13 -0.34
N ARG A 32 8.06 -32.70 -1.54
CA ARG A 32 8.81 -32.28 -2.74
C ARG A 32 8.45 -30.87 -3.20
N THR A 33 7.17 -30.49 -3.18
CA THR A 33 6.77 -29.12 -3.57
C THR A 33 7.31 -28.09 -2.59
N LEU A 34 7.29 -28.41 -1.29
CA LEU A 34 7.80 -27.51 -0.26
C LEU A 34 9.32 -27.31 -0.35
N ASP A 35 10.07 -28.36 -0.69
CA ASP A 35 11.51 -28.24 -0.94
C ASP A 35 11.81 -27.42 -2.21
N GLN A 36 10.98 -27.54 -3.26
CA GLN A 36 11.11 -26.72 -4.47
C GLN A 36 10.82 -25.23 -4.19
N GLU A 37 9.75 -24.91 -3.45
CA GLU A 37 9.43 -23.53 -3.08
C GLU A 37 10.52 -22.91 -2.18
N ARG A 38 11.09 -23.70 -1.26
CA ARG A 38 12.24 -23.24 -0.46
C ARG A 38 13.44 -22.89 -1.32
N GLN A 39 13.78 -23.75 -2.27
CA GLN A 39 14.91 -23.49 -3.19
C GLN A 39 14.65 -22.26 -4.07
N GLN A 40 13.42 -22.08 -4.57
CA GLN A 40 13.04 -20.89 -5.33
C GLN A 40 13.09 -19.63 -4.47
N SER A 41 12.59 -19.68 -3.23
CA SER A 41 12.65 -18.54 -2.32
C SER A 41 14.08 -18.17 -1.94
N GLU A 42 14.97 -19.15 -1.76
CA GLU A 42 16.39 -18.88 -1.49
C GLU A 42 17.11 -18.31 -2.71
N GLN A 43 16.75 -18.75 -3.93
CA GLN A 43 17.28 -18.15 -5.17
C GLN A 43 16.82 -16.70 -5.33
N VAL A 44 15.52 -16.43 -5.16
CA VAL A 44 14.98 -15.06 -5.21
C VAL A 44 15.60 -14.18 -4.13
N ARG A 45 15.84 -14.71 -2.92
CA ARG A 45 16.49 -13.94 -1.86
C ARG A 45 17.94 -13.61 -2.19
N LYS A 46 18.69 -14.54 -2.80
CA LYS A 46 20.06 -14.27 -3.28
C LYS A 46 20.07 -13.26 -4.41
N GLU A 47 19.15 -13.36 -5.36
CA GLU A 47 19.00 -12.38 -6.44
C GLU A 47 18.64 -10.98 -5.90
N LEU A 48 17.81 -10.90 -4.84
CA LEU A 48 17.47 -9.65 -4.15
C LEU A 48 18.59 -9.12 -3.25
N GLU A 49 19.46 -9.98 -2.70
CA GLU A 49 20.65 -9.59 -1.94
C GLU A 49 21.79 -9.12 -2.86
N GLU A 50 21.87 -9.64 -4.10
CA GLU A 50 22.82 -9.21 -5.13
C GLU A 50 22.33 -8.00 -5.95
N ALA A 51 21.01 -7.77 -6.02
CA ALA A 51 20.45 -6.54 -6.56
C ALA A 51 20.69 -5.38 -5.57
N GLU A 52 21.29 -4.29 -6.03
CA GLU A 52 21.41 -3.05 -5.25
C GLU A 52 20.05 -2.70 -4.62
N PRO A 53 20.00 -2.26 -3.35
CA PRO A 53 18.74 -1.88 -2.73
C PRO A 53 18.09 -0.85 -3.64
N ALA A 54 16.88 -1.16 -4.11
CA ALA A 54 16.09 -0.21 -4.88
C ALA A 54 16.10 1.10 -4.11
N GLY A 55 16.80 2.09 -4.66
CA GLY A 55 16.82 3.44 -4.11
C GLY A 55 15.37 3.92 -3.90
N PRO A 56 15.17 5.00 -3.12
CA PRO A 56 13.84 5.52 -2.85
C PRO A 56 13.04 5.56 -4.15
N ALA A 57 11.87 4.91 -4.13
CA ALA A 57 11.03 4.66 -5.30
C ALA A 57 11.02 5.91 -6.20
N GLN A 58 11.41 5.75 -7.46
CA GLN A 58 11.42 6.85 -8.42
C GLN A 58 10.02 7.43 -8.46
N LEU A 59 9.88 8.62 -7.86
CA LEU A 59 8.66 9.37 -7.87
C LEU A 59 8.29 9.61 -9.33
N THR A 60 7.15 9.05 -9.76
CA THR A 60 6.74 9.14 -11.17
C THR A 60 6.27 10.55 -11.50
N VAL A 61 6.16 10.89 -12.78
CA VAL A 61 5.75 12.22 -13.27
C VAL A 61 4.30 12.59 -12.87
N ASN A 62 3.62 11.80 -12.02
CA ASN A 62 2.30 12.10 -11.45
C ASN A 62 2.36 12.46 -9.96
N ASP A 63 3.55 12.59 -9.39
CA ASP A 63 3.71 12.63 -7.95
C ASP A 63 3.41 14.02 -7.41
N VAL A 64 2.19 14.16 -6.91
CA VAL A 64 1.68 15.33 -6.20
C VAL A 64 2.66 15.70 -5.07
N LEU A 65 3.18 16.93 -5.11
CA LEU A 65 4.13 17.42 -4.11
C LEU A 65 3.42 17.78 -2.80
N ILE A 66 2.23 18.37 -2.91
CA ILE A 66 1.43 18.81 -1.76
C ILE A 66 -0.04 18.46 -2.02
N SER A 67 -0.66 17.74 -1.08
CA SER A 67 -2.10 17.46 -1.08
C SER A 67 -2.74 18.07 0.16
N VAL A 68 -3.70 18.98 -0.04
CA VAL A 68 -4.40 19.70 1.02
C VAL A 68 -5.89 19.37 0.95
N VAL A 69 -6.44 18.79 2.01
CA VAL A 69 -7.86 18.38 2.10
C VAL A 69 -8.59 19.29 3.06
N PHE A 70 -9.84 19.66 2.72
CA PHE A 70 -10.79 20.21 3.68
C PHE A 70 -11.86 19.17 3.98
N ASP A 71 -12.33 19.12 5.22
CA ASP A 71 -13.31 18.14 5.68
C ASP A 71 -14.62 18.13 4.85
N ASP A 72 -15.02 19.28 4.29
CA ASP A 72 -16.21 19.40 3.43
C ASP A 72 -15.90 19.64 1.93
N ALA A 73 -14.64 19.51 1.50
CA ALA A 73 -14.31 19.68 0.08
C ALA A 73 -14.50 18.36 -0.68
N ALA A 74 -15.18 18.42 -1.82
CA ALA A 74 -15.39 17.26 -2.69
C ALA A 74 -14.08 16.73 -3.32
N ALA A 75 -13.06 17.59 -3.47
CA ALA A 75 -11.76 17.22 -4.02
C ALA A 75 -10.61 17.94 -3.28
N PRO A 76 -9.48 17.25 -3.01
CA PRO A 76 -8.29 17.87 -2.44
C PRO A 76 -7.68 18.91 -3.39
N LEU A 77 -6.98 19.88 -2.80
CA LEU A 77 -6.08 20.77 -3.53
C LEU A 77 -4.77 20.02 -3.75
N GLU A 78 -4.49 19.70 -5.01
CA GLU A 78 -3.29 18.99 -5.43
C GLU A 78 -2.35 19.97 -6.12
N VAL A 79 -1.12 20.07 -5.61
CA VAL A 79 -0.05 20.86 -6.21
C VAL A 79 1.00 19.93 -6.77
N LYS A 80 1.28 20.07 -8.06
CA LYS A 80 2.23 19.24 -8.79
C LYS A 80 3.62 19.90 -8.82
N PRO A 81 4.70 19.13 -8.97
CA PRO A 81 6.07 19.66 -8.95
C PRO A 81 6.38 20.70 -10.05
N TRP A 82 5.60 20.73 -11.12
CA TRP A 82 5.75 21.68 -12.23
C TRP A 82 4.77 22.86 -12.17
N ASP A 83 3.96 22.96 -11.12
CA ASP A 83 3.05 24.09 -10.94
C ASP A 83 3.87 25.32 -10.50
N THR A 84 4.17 26.19 -11.45
CA THR A 84 4.97 27.41 -11.22
C THR A 84 4.15 28.57 -10.66
N ASN A 85 2.81 28.47 -10.64
CA ASN A 85 1.92 29.52 -10.16
C ASN A 85 0.88 28.98 -9.16
N PHE A 86 1.21 29.04 -7.87
CA PHE A 86 0.28 28.66 -6.79
C PHE A 86 -1.00 29.48 -6.78
N GLU A 87 -0.97 30.74 -7.24
CA GLU A 87 -2.18 31.55 -7.28
C GLU A 87 -3.21 30.99 -8.24
N ASP A 88 -2.79 30.53 -9.42
CA ASP A 88 -3.68 29.96 -10.44
C ASP A 88 -4.22 28.61 -9.99
N VAL A 89 -3.37 27.76 -9.39
CA VAL A 89 -3.78 26.45 -8.86
C VAL A 89 -4.84 26.62 -7.77
N VAL A 90 -4.61 27.52 -6.81
CA VAL A 90 -5.56 27.81 -5.73
C VAL A 90 -6.84 28.46 -6.28
N THR A 91 -6.74 29.35 -7.25
CA THR A 91 -7.91 30.01 -7.86
C THR A 91 -8.79 28.99 -8.59
N ASN A 92 -8.18 28.11 -9.39
CA ASN A 92 -8.89 27.05 -10.11
C ASN A 92 -9.54 26.04 -9.15
N TRP A 93 -8.84 25.70 -8.07
CA TRP A 93 -9.37 24.79 -7.07
C TRP A 93 -10.50 25.43 -6.25
N LEU A 94 -10.37 26.68 -5.80
CA LEU A 94 -11.45 27.41 -5.11
C LEU A 94 -12.69 27.57 -6.00
N ALA A 95 -12.51 27.82 -7.29
CA ALA A 95 -13.60 27.87 -8.27
C ALA A 95 -14.32 26.52 -8.40
N THR A 96 -13.57 25.42 -8.34
CA THR A 96 -14.12 24.06 -8.44
C THR A 96 -14.86 23.64 -7.17
N VAL A 97 -14.33 23.99 -5.99
CA VAL A 97 -14.89 23.64 -4.69
C VAL A 97 -15.92 24.68 -4.19
N GLN A 98 -16.15 25.74 -4.97
CA GLN A 98 -17.08 26.85 -4.67
C GLN A 98 -16.89 27.45 -3.27
N ARG A 99 -15.62 27.65 -2.87
CA ARG A 99 -15.27 28.24 -1.57
C ARG A 99 -14.91 29.72 -1.68
N SER A 100 -14.90 30.37 -0.52
CA SER A 100 -14.64 31.81 -0.40
C SER A 100 -13.27 32.20 -0.96
N ASP A 101 -13.26 33.17 -1.88
CA ASP A 101 -12.04 33.76 -2.45
C ASP A 101 -11.13 34.42 -1.41
N LYS A 102 -11.65 34.69 -0.21
CA LYS A 102 -10.87 35.24 0.92
C LYS A 102 -9.79 34.27 1.43
N LEU A 103 -9.90 32.99 1.11
CA LEU A 103 -8.91 31.97 1.48
C LEU A 103 -7.70 31.93 0.55
N LYS A 104 -7.80 32.52 -0.65
CA LYS A 104 -6.72 32.55 -1.65
C LYS A 104 -5.38 33.02 -1.07
N PRO A 105 -5.26 34.20 -0.43
CA PRO A 105 -3.96 34.68 0.08
C PRO A 105 -3.38 33.77 1.18
N SER A 106 -4.21 33.25 2.09
CA SER A 106 -3.77 32.34 3.15
C SER A 106 -3.29 31.01 2.59
N LEU A 107 -4.01 30.43 1.62
CA LEU A 107 -3.63 29.18 0.97
C LEU A 107 -2.33 29.31 0.18
N VAL A 108 -2.17 30.38 -0.59
CA VAL A 108 -0.94 30.63 -1.35
C VAL A 108 0.26 30.80 -0.41
N ARG A 109 0.09 31.52 0.71
CA ARG A 109 1.12 31.69 1.73
C ARG A 109 1.49 30.35 2.39
N TYR A 110 0.48 29.53 2.70
CA TYR A 110 0.67 28.20 3.29
C TYR A 110 1.38 27.23 2.34
N LEU A 111 0.98 27.17 1.06
CA LEU A 111 1.63 26.32 0.06
C LEU A 111 3.10 26.72 -0.15
N ARG A 112 3.39 28.02 -0.21
CA ARG A 112 4.77 28.51 -0.30
C ARG A 112 5.59 28.14 0.94
N HIS A 113 5.00 28.26 2.13
CA HIS A 113 5.65 27.83 3.37
C HIS A 113 5.94 26.32 3.38
N LEU A 114 5.01 25.50 2.89
CA LEU A 114 5.20 24.04 2.75
C LEU A 114 6.28 23.70 1.72
N GLU A 115 6.34 24.40 0.59
CA GLU A 115 7.40 24.24 -0.41
C GLU A 115 8.78 24.54 0.21
N GLU A 116 8.91 25.67 0.91
CA GLU A 116 10.16 26.09 1.58
C GLU A 116 10.60 25.16 2.71
N THR A 117 9.64 24.52 3.40
CA THR A 117 9.90 23.61 4.54
C THR A 117 9.89 22.13 4.15
N SER A 118 9.61 21.79 2.88
CA SER A 118 9.48 20.42 2.38
C SER A 118 10.74 19.56 2.56
N ALA A 119 11.92 20.17 2.65
CA ALA A 119 13.18 19.47 2.97
C ALA A 119 13.21 18.90 4.41
N ALA A 120 12.34 19.38 5.31
CA ALA A 120 12.33 19.02 6.73
C ALA A 120 11.08 18.24 7.18
N PHE A 121 10.00 18.21 6.38
CA PHE A 121 8.73 17.59 6.78
C PHE A 121 8.36 16.40 5.90
N PRO A 122 8.57 15.15 6.37
CA PRO A 122 7.91 14.02 5.74
C PRO A 122 6.40 14.19 5.91
N VAL A 123 5.70 14.21 4.78
CA VAL A 123 4.23 14.28 4.58
C VAL A 123 3.43 14.00 5.85
N ARG A 124 3.08 15.07 6.58
CA ARG A 124 2.11 14.98 7.68
C ARG A 124 0.71 15.13 7.09
N ARG A 125 -0.02 14.01 7.02
CA ARG A 125 -1.49 14.04 7.02
C ARG A 125 -1.92 14.71 8.32
N GLU A 126 -2.95 15.54 8.29
CA GLU A 126 -3.55 16.26 9.42
C GLU A 126 -2.98 17.67 9.67
N ALA A 127 -3.37 18.63 8.83
CA ALA A 127 -3.46 20.02 9.24
C ALA A 127 -4.89 20.51 9.00
N LYS A 128 -5.62 20.82 10.08
CA LYS A 128 -6.93 21.48 9.99
C LYS A 128 -6.72 22.92 9.53
N LEU A 129 -7.00 23.21 8.25
CA LEU A 129 -6.71 24.53 7.65
C LEU A 129 -7.45 25.72 8.28
N LEU A 130 -8.49 25.50 9.09
CA LEU A 130 -9.11 26.59 9.86
C LEU A 130 -8.10 27.20 10.85
N GLU A 131 -7.30 26.37 11.51
CA GLU A 131 -6.26 26.82 12.45
C GLU A 131 -5.12 27.54 11.71
N VAL A 132 -4.76 27.05 10.51
CA VAL A 132 -3.76 27.68 9.63
C VAL A 132 -4.24 29.03 9.10
N HIS A 133 -5.53 29.18 8.75
CA HIS A 133 -6.06 30.46 8.33
C HIS A 133 -5.93 31.50 9.45
N GLU A 134 -6.24 31.14 10.70
CA GLU A 134 -6.06 32.03 11.85
C GLU A 134 -4.59 32.41 12.08
N GLU A 135 -3.66 31.47 11.92
CA GLU A 135 -2.22 31.69 12.12
C GLU A 135 -1.57 32.57 11.04
N PHE A 136 -2.02 32.45 9.77
CA PHE A 136 -1.42 33.13 8.62
C PHE A 136 -2.23 34.32 8.07
N ALA A 137 -3.41 34.61 8.63
CA ALA A 137 -4.23 35.78 8.29
C ALA A 137 -3.78 37.10 8.95
N LEU A 138 -2.73 37.06 9.79
CA LEU A 138 -2.06 38.23 10.36
C LEU A 138 -0.92 38.77 9.48
#